data_AF-A0A6A7K9B8-F1
#
_entry.id   AF-A0A6A7K9B8-F1
#
_cell.length_a   1.000
_cell.length_b   1.000
_cell.length_c   1.000
_cell.angle_alpha   90.00
_cell.angle_beta   90.00
_cell.angle_gamma   90.00
#
_symmetry.space_group_name_H-M   'P 1'
#
loop_
_entity.id
_entity.type
_entity.pdbx_description
1 polymer ?
#
loop_
_entity_poly.entity_id
_entity_poly.type
_entity_poly.pdbx_seq_one_letter_code
_entity_poly.pdbx_strand_id
1 'polypeptide(L)'
;MDKFVTHDIFKYELIAQALSNYNRLKILDLLKDGDYNINHISKTLKMPMPTVTVNIQKLEESGLIICTSKSGKHGKQKICSLKYRELTLKFFDEETETYNIVDTDFFPSIEKNPSTDLQLTEKIIDVKLGSYNSFKVSSSYGMASANELIEKGNALCSFSSDEKNKCEVLWFNDGFITYDIPIDIGDNILDSLNVSFEMCSEHMFFNNNWPSDISLWINSVELGTYTSEGYFGDKGILTPSWWPIDKPQHGELISFKVDNIGTYINEKIFSALKIKELIVSDNTISIKIGIKKHAKNSRGIMIFGEQFGNHKQNINVHVVYKTL
;
A
#
# COMPACT_ATOMS: atom_id res chain seq x y z
N MET A 1 16.89 3.83 -18.23
CA MET A 1 16.00 4.98 -18.50
C MET A 1 16.03 5.84 -17.25
N ASP A 2 16.33 7.13 -17.37
CA ASP A 2 16.60 7.98 -16.20
C ASP A 2 15.30 8.24 -15.40
N LYS A 3 15.26 7.71 -14.18
CA LYS A 3 14.12 7.80 -13.25
C LYS A 3 14.43 8.82 -12.15
N PHE A 4 13.45 9.64 -11.79
CA PHE A 4 13.50 10.43 -10.57
C PHE A 4 12.66 9.76 -9.49
N VAL A 5 13.32 9.32 -8.43
CA VAL A 5 12.68 8.79 -7.23
C VAL A 5 13.11 9.69 -6.07
N THR A 6 12.15 10.16 -5.30
CA THR A 6 12.39 10.96 -4.11
C THR A 6 11.42 10.54 -3.02
N HIS A 7 11.87 10.58 -1.77
CA HIS A 7 11.10 10.36 -0.54
C HIS A 7 11.04 11.64 0.31
N ASP A 8 11.60 12.73 -0.22
CA ASP A 8 11.77 14.00 0.47
C ASP A 8 10.50 14.83 0.28
N ILE A 9 9.66 14.87 1.32
CA ILE A 9 8.37 15.58 1.29
C ILE A 9 8.51 17.07 0.93
N PHE A 10 9.64 17.70 1.26
CA PHE A 10 9.90 19.09 0.88
C PHE A 10 10.13 19.25 -0.62
N LYS A 11 10.62 18.21 -1.30
CA LYS A 11 10.66 18.17 -2.77
C LYS A 11 9.30 17.92 -3.40
N TYR A 12 8.35 17.32 -2.67
CA TYR A 12 7.01 17.05 -3.22
C TYR A 12 6.24 18.32 -3.43
N GLU A 13 6.32 19.26 -2.48
CA GLU A 13 5.70 20.56 -2.64
C GLU A 13 6.24 21.29 -3.87
N LEU A 14 7.57 21.35 -4.03
CA LEU A 14 8.21 22.01 -5.18
C LEU A 14 7.85 21.33 -6.52
N ILE A 15 7.81 20.01 -6.56
CA ILE A 15 7.44 19.25 -7.77
C ILE A 15 5.95 19.42 -8.07
N ALA A 16 5.07 19.34 -7.07
CA ALA A 16 3.63 19.52 -7.23
C ALA A 16 3.31 20.95 -7.70
N GLN A 17 3.94 21.96 -7.10
CA GLN A 17 3.81 23.35 -7.55
C GLN A 17 4.34 23.55 -8.97
N ALA A 18 5.43 22.86 -9.35
CA ALA A 18 5.95 22.91 -10.71
C ALA A 18 4.99 22.25 -11.71
N LEU A 19 4.37 21.12 -11.38
CA LEU A 19 3.46 20.38 -12.25
C LEU A 19 2.03 20.96 -12.30
N SER A 20 1.59 21.70 -11.28
CA SER A 20 0.23 22.25 -11.21
C SER A 20 -0.07 23.38 -12.21
N ASN A 21 0.90 23.78 -13.04
CA ASN A 21 0.71 24.82 -14.06
C ASN A 21 0.78 24.25 -15.47
N TYR A 22 -0.29 24.52 -16.21
CA TYR A 22 -0.48 24.04 -17.57
C TYR A 22 0.63 24.46 -18.56
N ASN A 23 1.19 25.66 -18.44
CA ASN A 23 2.27 26.10 -19.32
C ASN A 23 3.59 25.35 -19.04
N ARG A 24 3.83 24.94 -17.78
CA ARG A 24 4.98 24.10 -17.42
C ARG A 24 4.82 22.68 -17.94
N LEU A 25 3.61 22.12 -17.88
CA LEU A 25 3.32 20.81 -18.48
C LEU A 25 3.55 20.81 -19.99
N LYS A 26 3.13 21.87 -20.70
CA LYS A 26 3.41 22.04 -22.14
C LYS A 26 4.91 22.10 -22.46
N ILE A 27 5.69 22.75 -21.59
CA ILE A 27 7.16 22.81 -21.75
C ILE A 27 7.77 21.42 -21.54
N LEU A 28 7.36 20.68 -20.51
CA LEU A 28 7.82 19.31 -20.26
C LEU A 28 7.46 18.36 -21.41
N ASP A 29 6.24 18.46 -21.94
CA ASP A 29 5.78 17.67 -23.08
C ASP A 29 6.61 17.96 -24.34
N LEU A 30 6.92 19.23 -24.63
CA LEU A 30 7.83 19.57 -25.73
C LEU A 30 9.24 18.97 -25.52
N LEU A 31 9.78 19.07 -24.30
CA LEU A 31 11.12 18.57 -23.98
C LEU A 31 11.22 17.04 -23.99
N LYS A 32 10.08 16.33 -24.02
CA LYS A 32 10.03 14.87 -24.24
C LYS A 32 10.70 14.47 -25.55
N ASP A 33 10.60 15.32 -26.57
CA ASP A 33 11.02 15.07 -27.94
C ASP A 33 12.44 15.59 -28.24
N GLY A 34 13.08 16.28 -27.30
CA GLY A 34 14.46 16.73 -27.44
C GLY A 34 14.83 17.93 -26.57
N ASP A 35 16.07 18.39 -26.74
CA ASP A 35 16.63 19.52 -26.02
C ASP A 35 16.46 20.82 -26.80
N TYR A 36 15.94 21.85 -26.14
CA TYR A 36 15.59 23.10 -26.81
C TYR A 36 16.11 24.33 -26.07
N ASN A 37 16.44 25.38 -26.83
CA ASN A 37 16.71 26.68 -26.23
C ASN A 37 15.40 27.45 -25.96
N ILE A 38 15.47 28.44 -25.07
CA ILE A 38 14.32 29.25 -24.65
C ILE A 38 13.56 29.88 -25.85
N ASN A 39 14.30 30.33 -26.87
CA ASN A 39 13.70 30.93 -28.07
C ASN A 39 12.89 29.93 -28.88
N HIS A 40 13.38 28.70 -29.00
CA HIS A 40 12.68 27.62 -29.68
C HIS A 40 11.39 27.26 -28.93
N ILE A 41 11.47 27.08 -27.60
CA ILE A 41 10.32 26.79 -26.75
C ILE A 41 9.25 27.89 -26.86
N SER A 42 9.66 29.16 -26.82
CA SER A 42 8.78 30.32 -26.99
C SER A 42 8.03 30.31 -28.33
N LYS A 43 8.74 30.04 -29.44
CA LYS A 43 8.13 29.99 -30.78
C LYS A 43 7.19 28.80 -30.93
N THR A 44 7.63 27.61 -30.50
CA THR A 44 6.85 26.37 -30.66
C THR A 44 5.57 26.39 -29.85
N LEU A 45 5.63 26.86 -28.60
CA LEU A 45 4.47 26.93 -27.71
C LEU A 45 3.67 28.22 -27.84
N LYS A 46 4.10 29.14 -28.73
CA LYS A 46 3.50 30.48 -28.91
C LYS A 46 3.35 31.25 -27.60
N MET A 47 4.36 31.14 -26.74
CA MET A 47 4.38 31.80 -25.43
C MET A 47 5.41 32.94 -25.42
N PRO A 48 5.12 34.10 -24.80
CA PRO A 48 6.09 35.17 -24.66
C PRO A 48 7.37 34.69 -23.96
N MET A 49 8.53 35.11 -24.47
CA MET A 49 9.82 34.68 -23.95
C MET A 49 10.01 34.93 -22.44
N PRO A 50 9.57 36.06 -21.85
CA PRO A 50 9.62 36.26 -20.39
C PRO A 50 8.81 35.21 -19.61
N THR A 51 7.63 34.85 -20.13
CA THR A 51 6.78 33.80 -19.54
C THR A 51 7.46 32.44 -19.60
N VAL A 52 8.12 32.11 -20.71
CA VAL A 52 8.87 30.86 -20.84
C VAL A 52 10.05 30.82 -19.87
N THR A 53 10.81 31.92 -19.74
CA THR A 53 11.95 32.01 -18.81
C THR A 53 11.53 31.76 -17.37
N VAL A 54 10.46 32.38 -16.89
CA VAL A 54 9.96 32.19 -15.50
C VAL A 54 9.52 30.74 -15.26
N ASN A 55 8.85 30.12 -16.25
CA ASN A 55 8.39 28.74 -16.12
C ASN A 55 9.55 27.73 -16.18
N ILE A 56 10.55 27.97 -17.01
CA ILE A 56 11.79 27.18 -17.06
C ILE A 56 12.54 27.28 -15.74
N GLN A 57 12.65 28.48 -15.16
CA GLN A 57 13.30 28.65 -13.87
C GLN A 57 12.62 27.82 -12.78
N LYS A 58 11.28 27.86 -12.68
CA LYS A 58 10.53 27.05 -11.71
C LYS A 58 10.67 25.55 -11.92
N LEU A 59 10.72 25.10 -13.18
CA LEU A 59 10.95 23.69 -13.51
C LEU A 59 12.38 23.22 -13.19
N GLU A 60 13.35 24.13 -13.31
CA GLU A 60 14.75 23.86 -12.97
C GLU A 60 14.94 23.84 -11.45
N GLU A 61 14.32 24.76 -10.72
CA GLU A 61 14.28 24.80 -9.24
C GLU A 61 13.66 23.52 -8.66
N SER A 62 12.64 22.96 -9.30
CA SER A 62 12.05 21.68 -8.90
C SER A 62 12.88 20.45 -9.30
N GLY A 63 13.97 20.65 -10.05
CA GLY A 63 14.89 19.58 -10.48
C GLY A 63 14.35 18.66 -11.58
N LEU A 64 13.21 18.97 -12.20
CA LEU A 64 12.62 18.15 -13.27
C LEU A 64 13.34 18.33 -14.62
N ILE A 65 13.92 19.52 -14.83
CA ILE A 65 14.73 19.83 -16.01
C ILE A 65 16.12 20.30 -15.58
N ILE A 66 17.06 20.21 -16.50
CA ILE A 66 18.38 20.82 -16.36
C ILE A 66 18.60 21.82 -17.48
N CYS A 67 19.26 22.93 -17.16
CA CYS A 67 19.64 23.90 -18.16
C CYS A 67 21.17 24.05 -18.23
N THR A 68 21.74 23.80 -19.42
CA THR A 68 23.19 23.97 -19.65
C THR A 68 23.47 25.18 -20.52
N SER A 69 24.60 25.84 -20.29
CA SER A 69 25.05 26.95 -21.13
C SER A 69 25.92 26.42 -22.26
N LYS A 70 25.49 26.59 -23.52
CA LYS A 70 26.28 26.27 -24.71
C LYS A 70 26.57 27.53 -25.52
N SER A 71 27.75 27.61 -26.13
CA SER A 71 28.09 28.69 -27.06
C SER A 71 27.24 28.58 -28.33
N GLY A 72 26.46 29.63 -28.63
CA GLY A 72 25.61 29.72 -29.82
C GLY A 72 26.02 30.89 -30.74
N LYS A 73 25.34 31.00 -31.89
CA LYS A 73 25.63 32.01 -32.94
C LYS A 73 25.57 33.48 -32.47
N HIS A 74 24.91 33.77 -31.35
CA HIS A 74 24.80 35.11 -30.75
C HIS A 74 25.10 35.09 -29.24
N GLY A 75 26.18 34.43 -28.83
CA GLY A 75 26.61 34.36 -27.43
C GLY A 75 26.16 33.09 -26.71
N LYS A 76 26.26 33.08 -25.38
CA LYS A 76 25.89 31.93 -24.54
C LYS A 76 24.38 31.72 -24.56
N GLN A 77 23.94 30.51 -24.90
CA GLN A 77 22.53 30.12 -24.93
C GLN A 77 22.25 29.07 -23.87
N LYS A 78 21.11 29.21 -23.19
CA LYS A 78 20.60 28.23 -22.23
C LYS A 78 19.84 27.15 -23.00
N ILE A 79 20.33 25.92 -22.96
CA ILE A 79 19.69 24.72 -23.51
C ILE A 79 19.01 23.99 -22.35
N CYS A 80 17.72 23.76 -22.49
CA CYS A 80 16.89 23.07 -21.51
C CYS A 80 16.66 21.64 -21.97
N SER A 81 16.80 20.69 -21.03
CA SER A 81 16.66 19.26 -21.26
C SER A 81 15.84 18.65 -20.13
N LEU A 82 15.00 17.64 -20.44
CA LEU A 82 14.43 16.81 -19.39
C LEU A 82 15.55 16.10 -18.64
N LYS A 83 15.51 16.16 -17.31
CA LYS A 83 16.48 15.44 -16.48
C LYS A 83 16.08 13.97 -16.29
N TYR A 84 14.77 13.71 -16.29
CA TYR A 84 14.19 12.39 -16.07
C TYR A 84 12.98 12.19 -16.98
N ARG A 85 12.72 10.94 -17.38
CA ARG A 85 11.54 10.59 -18.21
C ARG A 85 10.40 9.99 -17.40
N GLU A 86 10.69 9.59 -16.17
CA GLU A 86 9.76 8.98 -15.22
C GLU A 86 9.92 9.67 -13.87
N LEU A 87 8.79 10.06 -13.28
CA LEU A 87 8.69 10.65 -11.94
C LEU A 87 7.91 9.68 -11.06
N THR A 88 8.51 9.25 -9.97
CA THR A 88 7.85 8.44 -8.93
C THR A 88 7.91 9.21 -7.62
N LEU A 89 6.74 9.59 -7.10
CA LEU A 89 6.59 10.18 -5.77
C LEU A 89 6.19 9.07 -4.81
N LYS A 90 6.94 8.91 -3.72
CA LYS A 90 6.70 7.85 -2.73
C LYS A 90 6.26 8.48 -1.40
N PHE A 91 4.96 8.53 -1.16
CA PHE A 91 4.40 9.24 -0.01
C PHE A 91 4.75 8.62 1.36
N PHE A 92 5.28 7.41 1.35
CA PHE A 92 5.71 6.68 2.53
C PHE A 92 7.11 6.14 2.25
N ASP A 93 8.08 6.52 3.09
CA ASP A 93 9.28 5.73 3.26
C ASP A 93 8.85 4.43 3.93
N GLU A 94 9.35 3.29 3.45
CA GLU A 94 9.18 2.03 4.16
C GLU A 94 9.96 2.05 5.50
N GLU A 95 10.75 3.10 5.80
CA GLU A 95 11.39 3.29 7.11
C GLU A 95 10.51 4.09 8.08
N THR A 96 9.97 3.39 9.07
CA THR A 96 9.28 3.94 10.22
C THR A 96 10.18 4.89 11.03
N GLU A 97 9.90 6.20 11.02
CA GLU A 97 10.13 7.01 12.21
C GLU A 97 8.94 6.85 13.16
N THR A 98 9.27 6.41 14.36
CA THR A 98 8.34 6.14 15.45
C THR A 98 7.72 7.45 15.91
N TYR A 99 6.54 7.81 15.39
CA TYR A 99 5.66 8.76 16.06
C TYR A 99 4.74 7.98 17.01
N ASN A 100 5.14 7.94 18.28
CA ASN A 100 4.18 7.93 19.37
C ASN A 100 3.43 9.26 19.34
N ILE A 101 2.48 9.43 18.42
CA ILE A 101 1.45 10.45 18.55
C ILE A 101 0.13 9.83 18.12
N VAL A 102 -0.75 9.71 19.09
CA VAL A 102 -2.20 9.77 18.92
C VAL A 102 -2.54 11.10 18.23
N ASP A 103 -2.38 11.18 16.91
CA ASP A 103 -2.89 12.29 16.11
C ASP A 103 -3.97 11.76 15.18
N THR A 104 -5.16 12.33 15.37
CA THR A 104 -6.44 11.91 14.83
C THR A 104 -6.67 12.44 13.41
N ASP A 105 -5.60 12.82 12.69
CA ASP A 105 -5.70 13.69 11.51
C ASP A 105 -5.27 13.04 10.19
N PHE A 106 -5.10 11.71 10.14
CA PHE A 106 -4.83 11.00 8.88
C PHE A 106 -6.09 10.63 8.07
N PHE A 107 -7.27 10.96 8.58
CA PHE A 107 -8.49 10.98 7.76
C PHE A 107 -8.78 12.44 7.39
N PRO A 108 -8.99 12.78 6.10
CA PRO A 108 -9.42 14.12 5.76
C PRO A 108 -10.74 14.38 6.48
N SER A 109 -10.72 15.33 7.42
CA SER A 109 -11.95 15.86 8.01
C SER A 109 -12.78 16.40 6.86
N ILE A 110 -13.89 15.72 6.58
CA ILE A 110 -14.91 16.21 5.67
C ILE A 110 -15.37 17.55 6.25
N GLU A 111 -15.17 18.63 5.50
CA GLU A 111 -15.69 19.95 5.87
C GLU A 111 -17.18 19.81 6.20
N LYS A 112 -17.51 20.15 7.45
CA LYS A 112 -18.87 20.11 7.99
C LYS A 112 -19.76 21.08 7.19
N ASN A 113 -20.51 20.55 6.23
CA ASN A 113 -21.71 21.22 5.72
C ASN A 113 -22.85 20.96 6.72
N PRO A 114 -23.46 22.00 7.32
CA PRO A 114 -24.53 21.82 8.29
C PRO A 114 -25.83 21.55 7.55
N SER A 115 -26.09 20.28 7.27
CA SER A 115 -27.44 19.80 6.95
C SER A 115 -27.49 18.28 7.18
N THR A 116 -28.22 17.89 8.24
CA THR A 116 -28.48 16.52 8.75
C THR A 116 -27.26 15.77 9.30
N ASP A 117 -26.91 16.05 10.57
CA ASP A 117 -25.76 15.47 11.30
C ASP A 117 -25.92 13.96 11.54
N LEU A 118 -25.50 13.16 10.56
CA LEU A 118 -25.12 11.78 10.78
C LEU A 118 -23.68 11.76 11.30
N GLN A 119 -23.48 11.45 12.57
CA GLN A 119 -22.12 11.34 13.14
C GLN A 119 -21.47 10.04 12.68
N LEU A 120 -20.23 10.13 12.20
CA LEU A 120 -19.39 8.98 11.91
C LEU A 120 -18.48 8.72 13.12
N THR A 121 -18.43 7.46 13.56
CA THR A 121 -17.53 6.99 14.62
C THR A 121 -16.60 5.96 14.03
N GLU A 122 -15.31 6.07 14.31
CA GLU A 122 -14.30 5.16 13.76
C GLU A 122 -13.62 4.34 14.86
N LYS A 123 -13.31 3.08 14.56
CA LYS A 123 -12.56 2.18 15.43
C LYS A 123 -11.51 1.44 14.64
N ILE A 124 -10.27 1.48 15.13
CA ILE A 124 -9.16 0.70 14.58
C ILE A 124 -8.83 -0.42 15.57
N ILE A 125 -8.77 -1.65 15.06
CA ILE A 125 -8.51 -2.86 15.83
C ILE A 125 -7.21 -3.49 15.31
N ASP A 126 -6.20 -3.59 16.18
CA ASP A 126 -4.96 -4.34 15.91
C ASP A 126 -5.19 -5.82 16.22
N VAL A 127 -5.23 -6.65 15.18
CA VAL A 127 -5.48 -8.10 15.29
C VAL A 127 -4.16 -8.83 15.15
N LYS A 128 -3.60 -9.29 16.28
CA LYS A 128 -2.35 -10.07 16.30
C LYS A 128 -2.45 -11.29 15.38
N LEU A 129 -1.41 -11.54 14.59
CA LEU A 129 -1.35 -12.66 13.63
C LEU A 129 -1.70 -14.00 14.28
N GLY A 130 -1.23 -14.23 15.50
CA GLY A 130 -1.50 -15.43 16.29
C GLY A 130 -2.91 -15.60 16.82
N SER A 131 -3.76 -14.57 16.78
CA SER A 131 -5.04 -14.55 17.50
C SER A 131 -6.18 -15.31 16.80
N TYR A 132 -5.93 -15.96 15.67
CA TYR A 132 -6.94 -16.71 14.91
C TYR A 132 -7.63 -17.80 15.76
N ASN A 133 -8.93 -17.99 15.49
CA ASN A 133 -9.82 -18.92 16.18
C ASN A 133 -9.89 -20.28 15.47
N SER A 134 -9.74 -20.29 14.14
CA SER A 134 -9.74 -21.52 13.35
C SER A 134 -8.82 -21.43 12.16
N PHE A 135 -8.35 -22.58 11.69
CA PHE A 135 -7.50 -22.69 10.52
C PHE A 135 -7.71 -24.04 9.84
N LYS A 136 -7.37 -24.09 8.56
CA LYS A 136 -7.20 -25.32 7.79
C LYS A 136 -6.08 -25.04 6.80
N VAL A 137 -4.91 -25.63 7.01
CA VAL A 137 -3.71 -25.33 6.20
C VAL A 137 -3.05 -26.61 5.68
N SER A 138 -2.39 -26.52 4.53
CA SER A 138 -1.62 -27.61 3.91
C SER A 138 -0.17 -27.19 3.64
N SER A 139 0.74 -28.18 3.68
CA SER A 139 2.19 -27.95 3.57
C SER A 139 2.58 -27.33 2.22
N SER A 140 3.61 -26.48 2.13
CA SER A 140 4.44 -25.92 3.22
C SER A 140 3.62 -25.04 4.17
N TYR A 141 3.83 -25.15 5.49
CA TYR A 141 3.25 -24.25 6.49
C TYR A 141 4.19 -24.05 7.68
N GLY A 142 4.02 -22.94 8.39
CA GLY A 142 4.72 -22.67 9.63
C GLY A 142 4.47 -21.26 10.13
N MET A 143 5.14 -20.91 11.22
CA MET A 143 5.15 -19.54 11.74
C MET A 143 6.43 -19.27 12.53
N ALA A 144 6.73 -18.00 12.74
CA ALA A 144 7.83 -17.55 13.58
C ALA A 144 7.43 -16.33 14.41
N SER A 145 8.13 -16.15 15.51
CA SER A 145 8.11 -14.92 16.30
C SER A 145 9.16 -13.93 15.79
N ALA A 146 9.31 -12.79 16.46
CA ALA A 146 10.42 -11.88 16.22
C ALA A 146 11.81 -12.50 16.49
N ASN A 147 11.88 -13.59 17.28
CA ASN A 147 13.15 -14.12 17.79
C ASN A 147 13.50 -15.53 17.29
N GLU A 148 12.50 -16.34 16.92
CA GLU A 148 12.70 -17.75 16.60
C GLU A 148 11.53 -18.35 15.80
N LEU A 149 11.79 -19.50 15.16
CA LEU A 149 10.75 -20.37 14.61
C LEU A 149 9.85 -20.91 15.73
N ILE A 150 8.54 -20.90 15.52
CA ILE A 150 7.58 -21.49 16.46
C ILE A 150 7.29 -22.92 16.01
N GLU A 151 8.04 -23.87 16.56
CA GLU A 151 7.91 -25.29 16.28
C GLU A 151 7.63 -26.07 17.56
N LYS A 152 6.43 -26.64 17.67
CA LYS A 152 6.03 -27.49 18.81
C LYS A 152 5.70 -28.91 18.35
N GLY A 153 6.69 -29.80 18.42
CA GLY A 153 6.52 -31.19 17.97
C GLY A 153 6.48 -31.27 16.44
N ASN A 154 5.29 -31.36 15.84
CA ASN A 154 5.13 -31.15 14.40
C ASN A 154 4.58 -29.75 14.12
N ALA A 155 4.91 -29.18 12.95
CA ALA A 155 4.58 -27.79 12.64
C ALA A 155 3.06 -27.48 12.66
N LEU A 156 2.17 -28.48 12.56
CA LEU A 156 0.72 -28.26 12.63
C LEU A 156 0.27 -28.03 14.07
N CYS A 157 0.90 -28.69 15.05
CA CYS A 157 0.66 -28.45 16.46
C CYS A 157 1.03 -27.02 16.88
N SER A 158 1.99 -26.37 16.22
CA SER A 158 2.30 -24.95 16.44
C SER A 158 1.08 -24.07 16.21
N PHE A 159 0.24 -24.37 15.21
CA PHE A 159 -0.98 -23.61 14.91
C PHE A 159 -2.08 -23.70 15.98
N SER A 160 -1.97 -24.66 16.91
CA SER A 160 -2.92 -24.80 18.03
C SER A 160 -2.27 -24.54 19.39
N SER A 161 -0.99 -24.18 19.42
CA SER A 161 -0.24 -23.98 20.67
C SER A 161 -0.34 -22.54 21.17
N ASP A 162 -0.18 -22.33 22.48
CA ASP A 162 -0.15 -20.97 23.06
C ASP A 162 0.99 -20.10 22.52
N GLU A 163 2.06 -20.72 22.02
CA GLU A 163 3.20 -20.04 21.39
C GLU A 163 2.78 -19.29 20.12
N LYS A 164 1.66 -19.67 19.48
CA LYS A 164 1.11 -18.96 18.32
C LYS A 164 0.86 -17.49 18.61
N ASN A 165 0.60 -17.10 19.86
CA ASN A 165 0.36 -15.71 20.25
C ASN A 165 1.59 -14.80 20.09
N LYS A 166 2.79 -15.39 19.93
CA LYS A 166 4.04 -14.67 19.62
C LYS A 166 4.30 -14.55 18.11
N CYS A 167 3.39 -15.03 17.27
CA CYS A 167 3.57 -15.08 15.83
C CYS A 167 3.67 -13.68 15.21
N GLU A 168 4.76 -13.46 14.47
CA GLU A 168 5.08 -12.26 13.69
C GLU A 168 5.18 -12.56 12.19
N VAL A 169 5.28 -13.82 11.80
CA VAL A 169 5.12 -14.24 10.41
C VAL A 169 4.50 -15.63 10.39
N LEU A 170 3.49 -15.83 9.54
CA LEU A 170 2.86 -17.13 9.32
C LEU A 170 2.79 -17.41 7.84
N TRP A 171 2.92 -18.68 7.46
CA TRP A 171 2.80 -19.09 6.06
C TRP A 171 2.10 -20.43 5.91
N PHE A 172 1.44 -20.59 4.78
CA PHE A 172 0.86 -21.86 4.35
C PHE A 172 0.66 -21.91 2.83
N ASN A 173 0.69 -23.09 2.23
CA ASN A 173 0.60 -23.26 0.77
C ASN A 173 -0.84 -23.28 0.24
N ASP A 174 -1.76 -23.88 0.99
CA ASP A 174 -3.20 -23.91 0.67
C ASP A 174 -4.01 -23.89 1.97
N GLY A 175 -5.25 -23.40 1.86
CA GLY A 175 -6.21 -23.33 2.95
C GLY A 175 -6.46 -21.92 3.46
N PHE A 176 -6.78 -21.79 4.75
CA PHE A 176 -7.18 -20.52 5.35
C PHE A 176 -6.92 -20.45 6.86
N ILE A 177 -6.97 -19.23 7.37
CA ILE A 177 -7.03 -18.87 8.78
C ILE A 177 -8.22 -17.92 9.00
N THR A 178 -8.85 -17.98 10.17
CA THR A 178 -10.04 -17.16 10.50
C THR A 178 -9.89 -16.48 11.86
N TYR A 179 -10.22 -15.19 11.90
CA TYR A 179 -10.22 -14.33 13.07
C TYR A 179 -11.64 -13.89 13.37
N ASP A 180 -12.12 -14.13 14.58
CA ASP A 180 -13.41 -13.65 15.05
C ASP A 180 -13.17 -12.42 15.94
N ILE A 181 -13.51 -11.26 15.42
CA ILE A 181 -13.18 -9.97 16.03
C ILE A 181 -14.41 -9.41 16.71
N PRO A 182 -14.33 -9.14 18.03
CA PRO A 182 -15.44 -8.52 18.74
C PRO A 182 -15.60 -7.08 18.26
N ILE A 183 -16.79 -6.78 17.77
CA ILE A 183 -17.24 -5.42 17.47
C ILE A 183 -18.39 -5.07 18.39
N ASP A 184 -18.63 -3.78 18.61
CA ASP A 184 -19.79 -3.31 19.35
C ASP A 184 -20.43 -2.24 18.47
N ILE A 185 -21.44 -2.67 17.69
CA ILE A 185 -22.17 -1.77 16.82
C ILE A 185 -23.10 -0.87 17.64
N GLY A 186 -23.63 -1.37 18.76
CA GLY A 186 -24.69 -0.73 19.52
C GLY A 186 -25.90 -0.40 18.63
N ASP A 187 -26.40 0.84 18.75
CA ASP A 187 -27.49 1.36 17.92
C ASP A 187 -27.00 2.00 16.59
N ASN A 188 -25.70 1.90 16.27
CA ASN A 188 -25.16 2.47 15.05
C ASN A 188 -25.37 1.54 13.84
N ILE A 189 -25.05 2.04 12.65
CA ILE A 189 -24.99 1.24 11.42
C ILE A 189 -23.54 1.14 10.98
N LEU A 190 -23.10 -0.05 10.60
CA LEU A 190 -21.80 -0.23 9.96
C LEU A 190 -21.80 0.42 8.57
N ASP A 191 -21.01 1.47 8.39
CA ASP A 191 -20.90 2.26 7.15
C ASP A 191 -19.81 1.72 6.23
N SER A 192 -18.64 1.39 6.79
CA SER A 192 -17.56 0.74 6.05
C SER A 192 -16.67 -0.13 6.95
N LEU A 193 -15.98 -1.07 6.30
CA LEU A 193 -15.01 -1.96 6.90
C LEU A 193 -13.79 -2.03 5.98
N ASN A 194 -12.61 -1.84 6.54
CA ASN A 194 -11.34 -2.00 5.84
C ASN A 194 -10.43 -2.96 6.62
N VAL A 195 -9.85 -3.94 5.93
CA VAL A 195 -8.90 -4.89 6.48
C VAL A 195 -7.58 -4.74 5.73
N SER A 196 -6.50 -4.39 6.42
CA SER A 196 -5.17 -4.30 5.82
C SER A 196 -4.14 -5.16 6.53
N PHE A 197 -3.24 -5.76 5.76
CA PHE A 197 -2.14 -6.57 6.25
C PHE A 197 -1.07 -6.73 5.17
N GLU A 198 0.17 -6.94 5.59
CA GLU A 198 1.28 -7.20 4.69
C GLU A 198 1.32 -8.70 4.32
N MET A 199 1.40 -8.99 3.01
CA MET A 199 1.44 -10.36 2.52
C MET A 199 2.21 -10.53 1.21
N CYS A 200 2.69 -11.76 0.98
CA CYS A 200 3.21 -12.18 -0.32
C CYS A 200 2.88 -13.66 -0.60
N SER A 201 3.22 -14.14 -1.80
CA SER A 201 3.20 -15.57 -2.13
C SER A 201 4.20 -16.37 -1.29
N GLU A 202 3.88 -17.61 -0.91
CA GLU A 202 4.82 -18.49 -0.22
C GLU A 202 5.76 -19.17 -1.22
N HIS A 203 7.07 -19.01 -1.01
CA HIS A 203 8.05 -19.77 -1.75
C HIS A 203 9.27 -20.06 -0.88
N MET A 204 9.85 -21.24 -1.07
CA MET A 204 11.04 -21.69 -0.34
C MET A 204 12.33 -20.99 -0.79
N PHE A 205 12.31 -20.31 -1.96
CA PHE A 205 13.48 -19.64 -2.56
C PHE A 205 13.10 -18.30 -3.23
N PHE A 206 14.07 -17.59 -3.78
CA PHE A 206 13.79 -16.37 -4.55
C PHE A 206 13.13 -16.68 -5.91
N ASN A 207 11.90 -16.16 -6.13
CA ASN A 207 11.24 -16.18 -7.44
C ASN A 207 10.25 -15.01 -7.60
N ASN A 208 10.64 -14.01 -8.41
CA ASN A 208 9.80 -12.85 -8.74
C ASN A 208 8.58 -13.18 -9.63
N ASN A 209 8.44 -14.42 -10.08
CA ASN A 209 7.33 -14.87 -10.91
C ASN A 209 6.67 -16.10 -10.27
N TRP A 210 6.06 -15.86 -9.11
CA TRP A 210 5.43 -16.91 -8.30
C TRP A 210 4.04 -16.46 -7.84
N PRO A 211 3.12 -16.20 -8.79
CA PRO A 211 1.88 -15.54 -8.45
C PRO A 211 1.04 -16.40 -7.51
N SER A 212 0.35 -15.77 -6.56
CA SER A 212 -0.59 -16.45 -5.66
C SER A 212 -1.87 -15.63 -5.48
N ASP A 213 -3.01 -16.27 -5.72
CA ASP A 213 -4.33 -15.67 -5.58
C ASP A 213 -4.79 -15.80 -4.12
N ILE A 214 -4.72 -14.69 -3.40
CA ILE A 214 -5.06 -14.60 -1.99
C ILE A 214 -6.40 -13.89 -1.85
N SER A 215 -7.33 -14.54 -1.15
CA SER A 215 -8.70 -14.10 -1.00
C SER A 215 -9.01 -13.74 0.45
N LEU A 216 -9.91 -12.76 0.62
CA LEU A 216 -10.44 -12.35 1.91
C LEU A 216 -11.96 -12.51 1.92
N TRP A 217 -12.48 -13.05 3.02
CA TRP A 217 -13.92 -13.16 3.27
C TRP A 217 -14.29 -12.50 4.58
N ILE A 218 -15.45 -11.87 4.61
CA ILE A 218 -16.10 -11.36 5.81
C ILE A 218 -17.41 -12.11 6.00
N ASN A 219 -17.61 -12.73 7.17
CA ASN A 219 -18.81 -13.51 7.50
C ASN A 219 -19.22 -14.49 6.39
N SER A 220 -18.24 -15.21 5.85
CA SER A 220 -18.38 -16.15 4.72
C SER A 220 -18.63 -15.54 3.33
N VAL A 221 -18.81 -14.23 3.20
CA VAL A 221 -18.94 -13.54 1.92
C VAL A 221 -17.55 -13.15 1.40
N GLU A 222 -17.23 -13.52 0.16
CA GLU A 222 -15.94 -13.18 -0.46
C GLU A 222 -15.90 -11.69 -0.81
N LEU A 223 -14.94 -10.97 -0.24
CA LEU A 223 -14.76 -9.55 -0.54
C LEU A 223 -13.98 -9.34 -1.84
N GLY A 224 -12.97 -10.18 -2.04
CA GLY A 224 -12.17 -10.18 -3.25
C GLY A 224 -10.95 -11.07 -3.19
N THR A 225 -10.21 -11.09 -4.29
CA THR A 225 -8.97 -11.85 -4.46
C THR A 225 -7.91 -10.94 -5.04
N TYR A 226 -6.77 -10.84 -4.36
CA TYR A 226 -5.56 -10.17 -4.84
C TYR A 226 -4.56 -11.21 -5.33
N THR A 227 -3.94 -10.97 -6.49
CA THR A 227 -2.84 -11.81 -6.97
C THR A 227 -1.52 -11.13 -6.61
N SER A 228 -0.82 -11.65 -5.60
CA SER A 228 0.56 -11.26 -5.33
C SER A 228 1.43 -11.79 -6.46
N GLU A 229 2.34 -10.98 -7.03
CA GLU A 229 3.15 -11.37 -8.20
C GLU A 229 4.33 -12.28 -7.83
N GLY A 230 4.77 -12.27 -6.57
CA GLY A 230 5.93 -13.00 -6.09
C GLY A 230 6.61 -12.28 -4.93
N TYR A 231 7.81 -12.74 -4.58
CA TYR A 231 8.63 -12.19 -3.50
C TYR A 231 9.76 -11.29 -4.03
N PHE A 232 9.95 -10.10 -3.46
CA PHE A 232 10.99 -9.12 -3.82
C PHE A 232 12.24 -9.32 -2.93
N GLY A 233 13.37 -9.70 -3.53
CA GLY A 233 14.54 -10.31 -2.86
C GLY A 233 15.40 -9.40 -1.98
N ASP A 234 14.92 -8.23 -1.58
CA ASP A 234 15.61 -7.30 -0.71
C ASP A 234 15.28 -7.51 0.78
N LYS A 235 16.08 -6.91 1.65
CA LYS A 235 15.95 -7.09 3.10
C LYS A 235 14.75 -6.28 3.60
N GLY A 236 13.79 -6.96 4.21
CA GLY A 236 12.68 -6.31 4.89
C GLY A 236 13.15 -5.51 6.10
N ILE A 237 12.59 -4.33 6.30
CA ILE A 237 13.03 -3.32 7.25
C ILE A 237 12.90 -3.77 8.70
N LEU A 238 11.82 -4.50 9.00
CA LEU A 238 11.53 -5.05 10.32
C LEU A 238 11.98 -6.51 10.45
N THR A 239 12.38 -7.12 9.34
CA THR A 239 12.67 -8.55 9.30
C THR A 239 13.91 -8.89 10.13
N PRO A 240 13.80 -9.74 11.17
CA PRO A 240 14.92 -10.09 12.03
C PRO A 240 16.13 -10.63 11.28
N SER A 241 17.33 -10.42 11.82
CA SER A 241 18.59 -10.87 11.20
C SER A 241 18.77 -12.39 11.22
N TRP A 242 18.10 -13.09 12.15
CA TRP A 242 18.14 -14.56 12.23
C TRP A 242 17.29 -15.23 11.13
N TRP A 243 16.30 -14.51 10.56
CA TRP A 243 15.44 -15.05 9.52
C TRP A 243 16.28 -15.34 8.25
N PRO A 244 16.16 -16.55 7.67
CA PRO A 244 16.97 -16.92 6.51
C PRO A 244 16.78 -15.95 5.35
N ILE A 245 17.88 -15.47 4.76
CA ILE A 245 17.87 -14.45 3.70
C ILE A 245 17.25 -14.95 2.39
N ASP A 246 17.19 -16.27 2.21
CA ASP A 246 16.60 -16.95 1.06
C ASP A 246 15.08 -17.15 1.18
N LYS A 247 14.50 -16.84 2.35
CA LYS A 247 13.06 -16.77 2.57
C LYS A 247 12.51 -15.36 2.30
N PRO A 248 11.20 -15.25 2.03
CA PRO A 248 10.55 -13.96 1.93
C PRO A 248 10.81 -13.09 3.17
N GLN A 249 11.35 -11.90 2.98
CA GLN A 249 11.62 -10.94 4.04
C GLN A 249 10.40 -10.03 4.25
N HIS A 250 9.79 -9.54 3.18
CA HIS A 250 8.63 -8.65 3.21
C HIS A 250 7.60 -9.00 2.13
N GLY A 251 6.45 -8.33 2.19
CA GLY A 251 5.38 -8.42 1.21
C GLY A 251 4.79 -7.06 0.87
N GLU A 252 3.67 -7.09 0.17
CA GLU A 252 2.91 -5.88 -0.14
C GLU A 252 1.87 -5.64 0.95
N LEU A 253 1.74 -4.39 1.41
CA LEU A 253 0.59 -3.99 2.22
C LEU A 253 -0.66 -3.92 1.35
N ILE A 254 -1.60 -4.83 1.59
CA ILE A 254 -2.85 -4.91 0.85
C ILE A 254 -4.00 -4.50 1.74
N SER A 255 -4.92 -3.70 1.18
CA SER A 255 -6.17 -3.28 1.83
C SER A 255 -7.37 -3.84 1.07
N PHE A 256 -8.29 -4.45 1.83
CA PHE A 256 -9.59 -4.94 1.39
C PHE A 256 -10.67 -4.10 2.07
N LYS A 257 -11.33 -3.24 1.30
CA LYS A 257 -12.38 -2.33 1.81
C LYS A 257 -13.74 -2.66 1.22
N VAL A 258 -14.77 -2.40 2.01
CA VAL A 258 -16.18 -2.49 1.61
C VAL A 258 -16.98 -1.37 2.26
N ASP A 259 -17.86 -0.76 1.49
CA ASP A 259 -18.73 0.32 1.93
C ASP A 259 -20.14 0.21 1.31
N ASN A 260 -20.91 1.28 1.39
CA ASN A 260 -22.26 1.36 0.81
C ASN A 260 -22.29 1.41 -0.74
N ILE A 261 -21.14 1.59 -1.38
CA ILE A 261 -20.96 1.72 -2.84
C ILE A 261 -20.46 0.40 -3.43
N GLY A 262 -19.43 -0.21 -2.86
CA GLY A 262 -18.81 -1.42 -3.40
C GLY A 262 -17.66 -1.99 -2.56
N THR A 263 -16.90 -2.91 -3.15
CA THR A 263 -15.64 -3.41 -2.60
C THR A 263 -14.45 -2.90 -3.36
N TYR A 264 -13.33 -2.75 -2.66
CA TYR A 264 -12.09 -2.20 -3.17
C TYR A 264 -10.90 -3.04 -2.72
N ILE A 265 -9.90 -3.15 -3.59
CA ILE A 265 -8.57 -3.67 -3.24
C ILE A 265 -7.56 -2.57 -3.57
N ASN A 266 -6.79 -2.12 -2.59
CA ASN A 266 -5.85 -0.99 -2.71
C ASN A 266 -6.49 0.24 -3.37
N GLU A 267 -7.63 0.68 -2.83
CA GLU A 267 -8.44 1.82 -3.30
C GLU A 267 -9.04 1.69 -4.70
N LYS A 268 -8.79 0.58 -5.42
CA LYS A 268 -9.38 0.32 -6.73
C LYS A 268 -10.67 -0.46 -6.56
N ILE A 269 -11.73 -0.01 -7.24
CA ILE A 269 -13.01 -0.75 -7.28
C ILE A 269 -12.74 -2.17 -7.78
N PHE A 270 -13.15 -3.14 -6.96
CA PHE A 270 -13.04 -4.57 -7.25
C PHE A 270 -14.40 -5.16 -7.63
N SER A 271 -15.45 -4.83 -6.88
CA SER A 271 -16.80 -5.31 -7.18
C SER A 271 -17.90 -4.37 -6.67
N ALA A 272 -19.15 -4.65 -7.05
CA ALA A 272 -20.32 -3.92 -6.59
C ALA A 272 -20.95 -4.48 -5.30
N LEU A 273 -20.31 -5.47 -4.65
CA LEU A 273 -20.75 -6.02 -3.36
C LEU A 273 -20.67 -4.93 -2.28
N LYS A 274 -21.73 -4.78 -1.48
CA LYS A 274 -21.85 -3.70 -0.49
C LYS A 274 -21.82 -4.23 0.93
N ILE A 275 -21.50 -3.35 1.88
CA ILE A 275 -21.40 -3.67 3.31
C ILE A 275 -22.66 -4.36 3.86
N LYS A 276 -23.84 -3.96 3.39
CA LYS A 276 -25.15 -4.54 3.78
C LYS A 276 -25.31 -6.02 3.41
N GLU A 277 -24.51 -6.52 2.47
CA GLU A 277 -24.57 -7.91 1.99
C GLU A 277 -23.70 -8.86 2.84
N LEU A 278 -22.87 -8.33 3.75
CA LEU A 278 -21.96 -9.11 4.59
C LEU A 278 -22.62 -9.76 5.81
N ILE A 279 -23.93 -9.63 6.00
CA ILE A 279 -24.71 -10.20 7.14
C ILE A 279 -23.91 -10.11 8.45
N VAL A 280 -23.66 -8.89 8.92
CA VAL A 280 -22.85 -8.66 10.12
C VAL A 280 -23.71 -8.88 11.36
N SER A 281 -23.30 -9.82 12.22
CA SER A 281 -23.87 -9.95 13.56
C SER A 281 -23.45 -8.78 14.43
N ASP A 282 -24.33 -8.32 15.33
CA ASP A 282 -24.13 -7.09 16.11
C ASP A 282 -22.82 -7.04 16.92
N ASN A 283 -22.22 -8.20 17.22
CA ASN A 283 -21.14 -8.32 18.18
C ASN A 283 -19.82 -8.91 17.63
N THR A 284 -19.81 -9.44 16.40
CA THR A 284 -18.61 -10.12 15.88
C THR A 284 -18.52 -10.04 14.36
N ILE A 285 -17.31 -9.79 13.86
CA ILE A 285 -16.94 -9.93 12.45
C ILE A 285 -15.98 -11.11 12.31
N SER A 286 -16.32 -12.08 11.46
CA SER A 286 -15.43 -13.18 11.12
C SER A 286 -14.65 -12.85 9.85
N ILE A 287 -13.33 -12.70 9.97
CA ILE A 287 -12.41 -12.43 8.86
C ILE A 287 -11.68 -13.72 8.54
N LYS A 288 -11.84 -14.21 7.31
CA LYS A 288 -11.10 -15.38 6.81
C LYS A 288 -10.14 -14.92 5.71
N ILE A 289 -8.89 -15.35 5.81
CA ILE A 289 -7.82 -15.07 4.84
C ILE A 289 -7.28 -16.40 4.34
N GLY A 290 -7.10 -16.55 3.04
CA GLY A 290 -6.55 -17.78 2.50
C GLY A 290 -6.61 -17.90 0.99
N ILE A 291 -6.38 -19.12 0.52
CA ILE A 291 -6.34 -19.49 -0.89
C ILE A 291 -7.58 -20.30 -1.23
N LYS A 292 -8.23 -19.97 -2.34
CA LYS A 292 -9.36 -20.75 -2.83
C LYS A 292 -8.89 -22.12 -3.30
N LYS A 293 -9.64 -23.17 -2.97
CA LYS A 293 -9.41 -24.56 -3.41
C LYS A 293 -9.17 -24.71 -4.93
N HIS A 294 -9.73 -23.80 -5.72
CA HIS A 294 -9.60 -23.77 -7.19
C HIS A 294 -9.07 -22.41 -7.69
N ALA A 295 -8.22 -21.75 -6.90
CA ALA A 295 -7.48 -20.57 -7.32
C ALA A 295 -6.70 -20.85 -8.61
N LYS A 296 -6.63 -19.85 -9.51
CA LYS A 296 -5.86 -19.97 -10.75
C LYS A 296 -4.38 -20.10 -10.41
N ASN A 297 -3.93 -19.29 -9.45
CA ASN A 297 -2.58 -19.34 -8.92
C ASN A 297 -2.63 -19.75 -7.45
N SER A 298 -2.29 -21.01 -7.15
CA SER A 298 -2.27 -21.55 -5.78
C SER A 298 -0.83 -21.78 -5.35
N ARG A 299 -0.18 -20.72 -4.87
CA ARG A 299 1.27 -20.70 -4.56
C ARG A 299 1.54 -20.21 -3.14
N GLY A 300 0.64 -20.51 -2.23
CA GLY A 300 0.77 -20.15 -0.83
C GLY A 300 0.70 -18.68 -0.51
N ILE A 301 0.68 -18.41 0.79
CA ILE A 301 0.64 -17.07 1.37
C ILE A 301 1.62 -17.03 2.54
N MET A 302 2.31 -15.91 2.66
CA MET A 302 3.00 -15.49 3.87
C MET A 302 2.39 -14.16 4.32
N ILE A 303 2.02 -14.07 5.60
CA ILE A 303 1.48 -12.86 6.24
C ILE A 303 2.49 -12.39 7.27
N PHE A 304 2.77 -11.09 7.29
CA PHE A 304 3.72 -10.45 8.19
C PHE A 304 2.99 -9.64 9.27
N GLY A 305 3.53 -9.66 10.48
CA GLY A 305 3.08 -8.94 11.66
C GLY A 305 3.99 -7.76 11.98
N GLU A 306 3.73 -7.09 13.11
CA GLU A 306 4.31 -5.78 13.39
C GLU A 306 5.85 -5.77 13.58
N GLN A 307 6.46 -6.94 13.79
CA GLN A 307 7.91 -7.12 13.93
C GLN A 307 8.54 -7.92 12.78
N PHE A 308 7.89 -7.94 11.61
CA PHE A 308 8.38 -8.62 10.41
C PHE A 308 7.99 -7.83 9.16
N GLY A 309 8.64 -8.07 8.02
CA GLY A 309 8.30 -7.37 6.78
C GLY A 309 8.78 -5.93 6.74
N ASN A 310 7.98 -5.07 6.10
CA ASN A 310 8.24 -3.63 5.93
C ASN A 310 7.24 -2.75 6.70
N HIS A 311 6.12 -3.31 7.15
CA HIS A 311 5.05 -2.55 7.77
C HIS A 311 4.89 -2.92 9.24
N LYS A 312 5.03 -1.94 10.12
CA LYS A 312 4.86 -2.09 11.58
C LYS A 312 3.38 -2.19 11.97
N GLN A 313 2.69 -3.22 11.48
CA GLN A 313 1.31 -3.53 11.80
C GLN A 313 1.04 -5.04 11.76
N ASN A 314 0.04 -5.50 12.51
CA ASN A 314 -0.53 -6.84 12.29
C ASN A 314 -1.63 -6.77 11.22
N ILE A 315 -2.71 -7.52 11.39
CA ILE A 315 -3.92 -7.31 10.61
C ILE A 315 -4.65 -6.12 11.23
N ASN A 316 -4.74 -5.02 10.50
CA ASN A 316 -5.48 -3.84 10.93
C ASN A 316 -6.92 -3.93 10.42
N VAL A 317 -7.89 -3.74 11.32
CA VAL A 317 -9.30 -3.70 10.99
C VAL A 317 -9.87 -2.34 11.38
N HIS A 318 -10.16 -1.54 10.37
CA HIS A 318 -10.78 -0.22 10.51
C HIS A 318 -12.27 -0.33 10.22
N VAL A 319 -13.07 0.08 11.20
CA VAL A 319 -14.52 -0.01 11.17
C VAL A 319 -15.09 1.40 11.33
N VAL A 320 -15.98 1.78 10.42
CA VAL A 320 -16.66 3.07 10.47
C VAL A 320 -18.14 2.82 10.71
N TYR A 321 -18.67 3.44 11.76
CA TYR A 321 -20.08 3.41 12.13
C TYR A 321 -20.73 4.75 11.84
N LYS A 322 -22.03 4.70 11.54
CA LYS A 322 -22.89 5.84 11.34
C LYS A 322 -23.99 5.82 12.39
N THR A 323 -24.08 6.88 13.19
CA THR A 323 -25.17 7.04 14.16
C THR A 323 -26.47 7.36 13.43
N LEU A 324 -27.55 6.70 13.85
CA LEU A 324 -28.90 6.86 13.32
C LEU A 324 -29.54 8.20 13.70
#